data_AF-A0A9W6XYK6-F1
#
_entry.id   AF-A0A9W6XYK6-F1
#
_cell.length_a   1.000
_cell.length_b   1.000
_cell.length_c   1.000
_cell.angle_alpha   90.00
_cell.angle_beta   90.00
_cell.angle_gamma   90.00
#
_symmetry.space_group_name_H-M   'P 1'
#
loop_
_entity.id
_entity.type
_entity.pdbx_description
1 polymer ?
#
loop_
_entity_poly.entity_id
_entity_poly.type
_entity_poly.pdbx_seq_one_letter_code
_entity_poly.pdbx_strand_id
1 'polypeptide(L)'
;MAIASLAPANSKKVRLTAINFFKVLLEAEDMTLDKAYELIGGDSTGGILRIMLDKYAYSLARSTNKAHSTNTCLAYSGNVKNWLLDMYPQQGTTVKPLLQKVLSGLGKFCSNREGGALERKAPPCSKQDLKKIVRLLNTPPSATSIYLDASLVVMMWYLYGRSSDAEQLEKQQLLVLPGKSHQQ
;
A
#
# COMPACT_ATOMS: atom_id res chain seq x y z
N MET A 1 17.51 -29.45 -19.92
CA MET A 1 16.82 -29.48 -18.60
C MET A 1 16.76 -28.06 -18.06
N ALA A 2 15.57 -27.55 -17.73
CA ALA A 2 15.43 -26.20 -17.16
C ALA A 2 15.85 -26.22 -15.68
N ILE A 3 16.61 -25.23 -15.22
CA ILE A 3 17.12 -25.14 -13.84
C ILE A 3 15.96 -25.21 -12.81
N ALA A 4 14.76 -24.78 -13.19
CA ALA A 4 13.54 -24.88 -12.39
C ALA A 4 13.10 -26.32 -12.06
N SER A 5 13.46 -27.33 -12.86
CA SER A 5 13.09 -28.73 -12.59
C SER A 5 13.84 -29.33 -11.39
N LEU A 6 15.01 -28.77 -11.05
CA LEU A 6 15.89 -29.19 -9.97
C LEU A 6 15.50 -28.62 -8.60
N ALA A 7 14.47 -27.76 -8.53
CA ALA A 7 14.02 -27.21 -7.25
C ALA A 7 13.46 -28.33 -6.35
N PRO A 8 13.85 -28.36 -5.05
CA PRO A 8 13.32 -29.33 -4.10
C PRO A 8 11.78 -29.29 -4.03
N ALA A 9 11.16 -30.45 -3.78
CA ALA A 9 9.70 -30.58 -3.76
C ALA A 9 9.02 -29.64 -2.75
N ASN A 10 9.69 -29.33 -1.63
CA ASN A 10 9.19 -28.37 -0.64
C ASN A 10 9.09 -26.93 -1.22
N SER A 11 10.06 -26.51 -2.03
CA SER A 11 10.13 -25.19 -2.66
C SER A 11 9.01 -25.02 -3.69
N LYS A 12 8.70 -26.08 -4.45
CA LYS A 12 7.56 -26.10 -5.39
C LYS A 12 6.22 -25.90 -4.66
N LYS A 13 6.02 -26.57 -3.51
CA LYS A 13 4.80 -26.42 -2.69
C LYS A 13 4.67 -25.01 -2.10
N VAL A 14 5.77 -24.42 -1.62
CA VAL A 14 5.77 -23.05 -1.09
C VAL A 14 5.41 -22.04 -2.20
N ARG A 15 6.01 -22.19 -3.39
CA ARG A 15 5.68 -21.35 -4.55
C ARG A 15 4.19 -21.41 -4.91
N LEU A 16 3.63 -22.62 -4.99
CA LEU A 16 2.21 -22.80 -5.31
C LEU A 16 1.30 -22.16 -4.25
N THR A 17 1.65 -22.32 -2.97
CA THR A 17 0.90 -21.71 -1.87
C THR A 17 0.92 -20.18 -1.96
N ALA A 18 2.08 -19.58 -2.22
CA ALA A 18 2.23 -18.14 -2.40
C ALA A 18 1.42 -17.63 -3.61
N ILE A 19 1.41 -18.38 -4.72
CA ILE A 19 0.60 -18.04 -5.90
C ILE A 19 -0.91 -18.11 -5.59
N ASN A 20 -1.36 -19.11 -4.81
CA ASN A 20 -2.76 -19.19 -4.42
C ASN A 20 -3.18 -18.02 -3.53
N PHE A 21 -2.33 -17.57 -2.61
CA PHE A 21 -2.58 -16.34 -1.84
C PHE A 21 -2.67 -15.10 -2.73
N PHE A 22 -1.83 -15.00 -3.74
CA PHE A 22 -1.91 -13.93 -4.73
C PHE A 22 -3.22 -13.96 -5.52
N LYS A 23 -3.71 -15.14 -5.91
CA LYS A 23 -5.01 -15.27 -6.58
C LYS A 23 -6.18 -14.82 -5.70
N VAL A 24 -6.17 -15.17 -4.42
CA VAL A 24 -7.17 -14.70 -3.44
C VAL A 24 -7.17 -13.17 -3.34
N LEU A 25 -5.99 -12.53 -3.40
CA LEU A 25 -5.92 -11.06 -3.45
C LEU A 25 -6.56 -10.51 -4.74
N LEU A 26 -6.27 -11.11 -5.90
CA LEU A 26 -6.86 -10.66 -7.16
C LEU A 26 -8.39 -10.79 -7.14
N GLU A 27 -8.91 -11.90 -6.61
CA GLU A 27 -10.34 -12.10 -6.42
C GLU A 27 -10.96 -11.03 -5.50
N ALA A 28 -10.28 -10.66 -4.41
CA ALA A 28 -10.72 -9.60 -3.51
C ALA A 28 -10.70 -8.19 -4.16
N GLU A 29 -9.96 -8.02 -5.26
CA GLU A 29 -9.88 -6.78 -6.06
C GLU A 29 -10.75 -6.87 -7.33
N ASP A 30 -11.68 -7.83 -7.41
CA ASP A 30 -12.54 -8.09 -8.56
C ASP A 30 -11.74 -8.26 -9.88
N MET A 31 -10.56 -8.86 -9.78
CA MET A 31 -9.63 -9.05 -10.88
C MET A 31 -9.39 -10.53 -11.15
N THR A 32 -9.56 -10.94 -12.41
CA THR A 32 -9.17 -12.29 -12.84
C THR A 32 -7.67 -12.35 -13.11
N LEU A 33 -7.11 -13.56 -13.02
CA LEU A 33 -5.69 -13.77 -13.29
C LEU A 33 -5.32 -13.42 -14.74
N ASP A 34 -6.19 -13.77 -15.70
CA ASP A 34 -5.96 -13.47 -17.11
C ASP A 34 -5.93 -11.96 -17.37
N LYS A 35 -6.86 -11.21 -16.77
CA LYS A 35 -6.87 -9.75 -16.84
C LYS A 35 -5.61 -9.16 -16.21
N ALA A 36 -5.13 -9.73 -15.10
CA ALA A 36 -3.86 -9.30 -14.51
C ALA A 36 -2.68 -9.50 -15.49
N TYR A 37 -2.67 -10.63 -16.22
CA TYR A 37 -1.64 -10.89 -17.22
C TYR A 37 -1.72 -9.97 -18.43
N GLU A 38 -2.92 -9.68 -18.93
CA GLU A 38 -3.13 -8.72 -20.01
C GLU A 38 -2.62 -7.32 -19.62
N LEU A 39 -2.97 -6.87 -18.41
CA LEU A 39 -2.52 -5.58 -17.89
C LEU A 39 -1.00 -5.52 -17.75
N ILE A 40 -0.37 -6.55 -17.15
CA ILE A 40 1.08 -6.58 -17.02
C ILE A 40 1.75 -6.62 -18.40
N GLY A 41 1.25 -7.47 -19.31
CA GLY A 41 1.81 -7.62 -20.66
C GLY A 41 1.68 -6.36 -21.50
N GLY A 42 0.60 -5.60 -21.33
CA GLY A 42 0.36 -4.32 -22.02
C GLY A 42 1.23 -3.17 -21.51
N ASP A 43 1.88 -3.31 -20.34
CA ASP A 43 2.73 -2.28 -19.77
C ASP A 43 4.22 -2.60 -19.93
N SER A 44 4.84 -2.00 -20.95
CA SER A 44 6.28 -2.15 -21.21
C SER A 44 7.17 -1.53 -20.12
N THR A 45 6.64 -0.62 -19.30
CA THR A 45 7.41 0.03 -18.22
C THR A 45 7.58 -0.88 -17.00
N GLY A 46 6.71 -1.89 -16.86
CA GLY A 46 6.62 -2.76 -15.69
C GLY A 46 6.05 -2.08 -14.43
N GLY A 47 5.48 -0.88 -14.57
CA GLY A 47 4.78 -0.17 -13.49
C GLY A 47 3.62 -0.97 -12.91
N ILE A 48 2.82 -1.63 -13.75
CA ILE A 48 1.70 -2.48 -13.34
C ILE A 48 2.20 -3.68 -12.55
N LEU A 49 3.25 -4.35 -13.02
CA LEU A 49 3.90 -5.45 -12.30
C LEU A 49 4.37 -5.00 -10.90
N ARG A 50 4.98 -3.82 -10.81
CA ARG A 50 5.39 -3.24 -9.52
C ARG A 50 4.20 -2.98 -8.61
N ILE A 51 3.13 -2.36 -9.11
CA ILE A 51 1.93 -2.02 -8.34
C ILE A 51 1.26 -3.29 -7.79
N MET A 52 1.12 -4.34 -8.61
CA MET A 52 0.52 -5.60 -8.16
C MET A 52 1.35 -6.26 -7.06
N LEU A 53 2.68 -6.28 -7.19
CA LEU A 53 3.55 -6.86 -6.17
C LEU A 53 3.59 -6.04 -4.88
N ASP A 54 3.46 -4.72 -4.97
CA ASP A 54 3.36 -3.81 -3.82
C ASP A 54 2.04 -4.03 -3.05
N LYS A 55 0.90 -4.07 -3.76
CA LYS A 55 -0.40 -4.45 -3.19
C LYS A 55 -0.35 -5.84 -2.54
N TYR A 56 0.31 -6.80 -3.19
CA TYR A 56 0.47 -8.13 -2.63
C TYR A 56 1.30 -8.13 -1.35
N ALA A 57 2.43 -7.44 -1.34
CA ALA A 57 3.23 -7.26 -0.12
C ALA A 57 2.41 -6.63 1.02
N TYR A 58 1.62 -5.60 0.71
CA TYR A 58 0.73 -4.97 1.68
C TYR A 58 -0.33 -5.93 2.24
N SER A 59 -0.95 -6.76 1.39
CA SER A 59 -1.93 -7.75 1.82
C SER A 59 -1.33 -8.79 2.77
N LEU A 60 -0.09 -9.24 2.51
CA LEU A 60 0.65 -10.15 3.39
C LEU A 60 0.95 -9.48 4.74
N ALA A 61 1.39 -8.23 4.70
CA ALA A 61 1.69 -7.42 5.88
C ALA A 61 0.46 -7.19 6.76
N ARG A 62 -0.74 -7.03 6.18
CA ARG A 62 -1.99 -6.78 6.90
C ARG A 62 -2.91 -7.98 7.07
N SER A 63 -2.48 -9.18 6.68
CA SER A 63 -3.25 -10.42 6.86
C SER A 63 -3.76 -10.57 8.32
N THR A 64 -5.09 -10.46 8.48
CA THR A 64 -5.78 -10.45 9.79
C THR A 64 -6.03 -11.86 10.34
N ASN A 65 -6.13 -12.86 9.46
CA ASN A 65 -6.50 -14.22 9.82
C ASN A 65 -5.38 -14.97 10.55
N LYS A 66 -4.13 -14.62 10.26
CA LYS A 66 -2.94 -15.10 10.96
C LYS A 66 -1.79 -14.15 10.66
N ALA A 67 -1.21 -13.54 11.68
CA ALA A 67 0.01 -12.78 11.51
C ALA A 67 1.11 -13.70 10.97
N HIS A 68 1.39 -13.62 9.67
CA HIS A 68 2.51 -14.32 9.08
C HIS A 68 3.82 -13.83 9.70
N SER A 69 4.73 -14.77 9.95
CA SER A 69 6.07 -14.38 10.35
C SER A 69 6.76 -13.61 9.23
N THR A 70 7.73 -12.78 9.56
CA THR A 70 8.52 -12.00 8.60
C THR A 70 9.08 -12.89 7.51
N ASN A 71 9.65 -14.03 7.90
CA ASN A 71 10.20 -15.01 6.96
C ASN A 71 9.14 -15.58 6.01
N THR A 72 7.90 -15.78 6.48
CA THR A 72 6.80 -16.26 5.65
C THR A 72 6.36 -15.20 4.63
N CYS A 73 6.19 -13.95 5.07
CA CYS A 73 5.84 -12.83 4.19
C CYS A 73 6.88 -12.64 3.08
N LEU A 74 8.17 -12.63 3.45
CA LEU A 74 9.27 -12.50 2.49
C LEU A 74 9.34 -13.68 1.53
N ALA A 75 9.13 -14.90 2.02
CA ALA A 75 9.09 -16.08 1.16
C ALA A 75 7.94 -16.01 0.16
N TYR A 76 6.73 -15.63 0.59
CA TYR A 76 5.57 -15.59 -0.29
C TYR A 76 5.69 -14.47 -1.34
N SER A 77 6.04 -13.25 -0.90
CA SER A 77 6.30 -12.13 -1.81
C SER A 77 7.43 -12.45 -2.80
N GLY A 78 8.53 -13.03 -2.31
CA GLY A 78 9.67 -13.44 -3.15
C GLY A 78 9.31 -14.48 -4.20
N ASN A 79 8.48 -15.49 -3.85
CA ASN A 79 8.05 -16.52 -4.79
C ASN A 79 7.14 -15.96 -5.91
N VAL A 80 6.18 -15.09 -5.57
CA VAL A 80 5.30 -14.46 -6.57
C VAL A 80 6.08 -13.51 -7.45
N LYS A 81 6.99 -12.72 -6.87
CA LYS A 81 7.92 -11.86 -7.63
C LYS A 81 8.69 -12.65 -8.67
N ASN A 82 9.35 -13.73 -8.25
CA ASN A 82 10.16 -14.54 -9.16
C ASN A 82 9.28 -15.18 -10.24
N TRP A 83 8.09 -15.65 -9.89
CA TRP A 83 7.16 -16.21 -10.86
C TRP A 83 6.69 -15.22 -11.91
N LEU A 84 6.34 -13.99 -11.53
CA LEU A 84 5.96 -12.97 -12.51
C LEU A 84 7.16 -12.53 -13.35
N LEU A 85 8.36 -12.44 -12.77
CA LEU A 85 9.58 -12.13 -13.54
C LEU A 85 9.98 -13.25 -14.51
N ASP A 86 9.68 -14.51 -14.21
CA ASP A 86 9.85 -15.63 -15.16
C ASP A 86 8.92 -15.46 -16.38
N MET A 87 7.70 -14.93 -16.17
CA MET A 87 6.71 -14.68 -17.23
C MET A 87 7.01 -13.41 -18.03
N TYR A 88 7.55 -12.38 -17.38
CA TYR A 88 7.84 -11.06 -17.97
C TYR A 88 9.33 -10.69 -17.84
N PRO A 89 10.25 -11.47 -18.42
CA PRO A 89 11.69 -11.29 -18.22
C PRO A 89 12.19 -9.91 -18.70
N GLN A 90 11.59 -9.38 -19.76
CA GLN A 90 11.95 -8.08 -20.36
C GLN A 90 11.69 -6.90 -19.42
N GLN A 91 10.60 -6.95 -18.66
CA GLN A 91 10.28 -5.91 -17.66
C GLN A 91 11.23 -5.98 -16.46
N GLY A 92 11.79 -7.16 -16.19
CA GLY A 92 12.61 -7.44 -15.01
C GLY A 92 13.84 -6.55 -14.86
N THR A 93 14.49 -6.15 -15.96
CA THR A 93 15.68 -5.29 -15.90
C THR A 93 15.36 -3.92 -15.28
N THR A 94 14.19 -3.38 -15.62
CA THR A 94 13.73 -2.06 -15.15
C THR A 94 13.18 -2.12 -13.73
N VAL A 95 12.37 -3.14 -13.41
CA VAL A 95 11.62 -3.15 -12.15
C VAL A 95 12.32 -3.86 -11.00
N LYS A 96 13.33 -4.70 -11.26
CA LYS A 96 14.03 -5.46 -10.20
C LYS A 96 14.47 -4.59 -9.01
N PRO A 97 15.13 -3.42 -9.19
CA PRO A 97 15.51 -2.56 -8.06
C PRO A 97 14.30 -2.09 -7.25
N LEU A 98 13.21 -1.74 -7.93
CA LEU A 98 11.97 -1.28 -7.30
C LEU A 98 11.29 -2.41 -6.52
N LEU A 99 11.26 -3.62 -7.08
CA LEU A 99 10.70 -4.80 -6.41
C LEU A 99 11.53 -5.23 -5.19
N GLN A 100 12.85 -5.02 -5.21
CA GLN A 100 13.68 -5.24 -4.02
C GLN A 100 13.38 -4.21 -2.92
N LYS A 101 13.07 -2.97 -3.29
CA LYS A 101 12.62 -1.94 -2.33
C LYS A 101 11.29 -2.35 -1.67
N VAL A 102 10.33 -2.85 -2.44
CA VAL A 102 9.06 -3.39 -1.92
C VAL A 102 9.32 -4.53 -0.93
N LEU A 103 10.15 -5.51 -1.31
CA LEU A 103 10.47 -6.65 -0.46
C LEU A 103 11.20 -6.23 0.84
N SER A 104 12.10 -5.26 0.75
CA SER A 104 12.80 -4.71 1.91
C SER A 104 11.87 -3.94 2.85
N GLY A 105 10.93 -3.17 2.29
CA GLY A 105 9.88 -2.49 3.04
C GLY A 105 8.97 -3.45 3.78
N LEU A 106 8.54 -4.52 3.10
CA LEU A 106 7.77 -5.61 3.69
C LEU A 106 8.51 -6.25 4.87
N GLY A 107 9.78 -6.57 4.70
CA GLY A 107 10.61 -7.15 5.77
C GLY A 107 10.66 -6.26 7.01
N LYS A 108 10.96 -4.97 6.84
CA LYS A 108 10.97 -3.99 7.95
C LYS A 108 9.62 -3.93 8.66
N PHE A 109 8.53 -3.85 7.91
CA PHE A 109 7.18 -3.77 8.47
C PHE A 109 6.84 -5.03 9.29
N CYS A 110 7.07 -6.23 8.73
CA CYS A 110 6.76 -7.47 9.42
C CYS A 110 7.63 -7.68 10.68
N SER A 111 8.92 -7.34 10.62
CA SER A 111 9.81 -7.44 11.79
C SER A 111 9.35 -6.54 12.93
N ASN A 112 8.93 -5.31 12.63
CA ASN A 112 8.42 -4.38 13.64
C ASN A 112 7.14 -4.93 14.31
N ARG A 113 6.29 -5.63 13.54
CA ARG A 113 5.08 -6.27 14.07
C ARG A 113 5.38 -7.45 15.00
N GLU A 114 6.35 -8.30 14.66
CA GLU A 114 6.72 -9.47 15.47
C GLU A 114 7.24 -9.08 16.86
N GLY A 115 7.91 -7.93 16.98
CA GLY A 115 8.39 -7.39 18.26
C GLY A 115 7.32 -6.75 19.15
N GLY A 116 6.03 -6.84 18.81
CA GLY A 116 4.95 -6.20 19.55
C GLY A 116 4.83 -4.68 19.32
N ALA A 117 5.68 -4.11 18.46
CA ALA A 117 5.53 -2.75 17.96
C ALA A 117 4.52 -2.75 16.80
N LEU A 118 3.27 -3.12 17.10
CA LEU A 118 2.17 -2.45 16.41
C LEU A 118 2.47 -0.96 16.61
N GLU A 119 2.60 -0.22 15.52
CA GLU A 119 2.70 1.24 15.50
C GLU A 119 2.02 1.78 16.75
N ARG A 120 2.72 2.60 17.54
CA ARG A 120 2.06 3.44 18.55
C ARG A 120 1.12 4.36 17.80
N LYS A 121 -0.01 3.82 17.34
CA LYS A 121 -1.06 4.58 16.72
C LYS A 121 -1.50 5.52 17.81
N ALA A 122 -1.35 6.81 17.56
CA ALA A 122 -2.10 7.78 18.34
C ALA A 122 -3.56 7.30 18.36
N PRO A 123 -4.25 7.40 19.51
CA PRO A 123 -5.66 7.05 19.59
C PRO A 123 -6.41 7.66 18.39
N PRO A 124 -7.34 6.93 17.76
CA PRO A 124 -8.09 7.47 16.63
C PRO A 124 -8.66 8.84 17.01
N CYS A 125 -8.30 9.88 16.25
CA CYS A 125 -8.82 11.22 16.49
C CYS A 125 -10.35 11.16 16.42
N SER A 126 -11.02 11.35 17.55
CA SER A 126 -12.47 11.26 17.59
C SER A 126 -13.09 12.53 16.99
N LYS A 127 -14.37 12.46 16.62
CA LYS A 127 -15.12 13.66 16.20
C LYS A 127 -15.12 14.75 17.28
N GLN A 128 -14.98 14.39 18.56
CA GLN A 128 -14.88 15.35 19.66
C GLN A 128 -13.51 16.04 19.69
N ASP A 129 -12.44 15.29 19.44
CA ASP A 129 -11.07 15.82 19.37
C ASP A 129 -10.93 16.77 18.18
N LEU A 130 -11.50 16.40 17.02
CA LEU A 130 -11.57 17.28 15.85
C LEU A 130 -12.32 18.57 16.15
N LYS A 131 -13.48 18.50 16.82
CA LYS A 131 -14.25 19.69 17.24
C LYS A 131 -13.44 20.59 18.17
N LYS A 132 -12.66 20.02 19.09
CA LYS A 132 -11.78 20.79 19.98
C LYS A 132 -10.68 21.49 19.19
N ILE A 133 -10.02 20.79 18.26
CA ILE A 133 -8.96 21.36 17.41
C ILE A 133 -9.51 22.52 16.55
N VAL A 134 -10.65 22.33 15.89
CA VAL A 134 -11.28 23.38 15.06
C VAL A 134 -11.69 24.59 15.91
N ARG A 135 -12.19 24.39 17.13
CA ARG A 135 -12.51 25.50 18.04
C ARG A 135 -11.25 26.25 18.47
N LEU A 136 -10.18 25.54 18.82
CA LEU A 136 -8.90 26.14 19.21
C LEU A 136 -8.31 26.98 18.08
N LEU A 137 -8.33 26.47 16.85
CA LEU A 137 -7.88 27.21 15.67
C LEU A 137 -8.67 28.51 15.48
N ASN A 138 -9.99 28.49 15.71
CA ASN A 138 -10.86 29.65 15.58
C ASN A 138 -10.88 30.59 16.81
N THR A 139 -10.04 30.38 17.82
CA THR A 139 -10.11 31.14 19.09
C THR A 139 -9.48 32.55 19.02
N PRO A 140 -8.37 32.82 18.30
CA PRO A 140 -7.90 34.20 18.13
C PRO A 140 -8.61 34.90 16.95
N PRO A 141 -9.19 36.10 17.14
CA PRO A 141 -9.86 36.85 16.08
C PRO A 141 -8.85 37.68 15.27
N SER A 142 -7.98 37.05 14.48
CA SER A 142 -7.14 37.79 13.52
C SER A 142 -6.37 36.86 12.57
N ALA A 143 -7.02 36.31 11.54
CA ALA A 143 -6.43 36.05 10.21
C ALA A 143 -7.38 35.22 9.34
N THR A 144 -7.52 35.62 8.07
CA THR A 144 -8.22 34.86 7.00
C THR A 144 -7.63 33.45 6.79
N SER A 145 -6.38 33.21 7.22
CA SER A 145 -5.68 31.92 7.15
C SER A 145 -6.25 30.83 8.06
N ILE A 146 -6.96 31.21 9.14
CA ILE A 146 -7.42 30.27 10.17
C ILE A 146 -8.51 29.33 9.64
N TYR A 147 -9.38 29.81 8.75
CA TYR A 147 -10.40 29.00 8.09
C TYR A 147 -9.79 27.94 7.17
N LEU A 148 -8.66 28.26 6.52
CA LEU A 148 -7.97 27.34 5.64
C LEU A 148 -7.33 26.21 6.45
N ASP A 149 -6.69 26.53 7.57
CA ASP A 149 -6.08 25.52 8.44
C ASP A 149 -7.13 24.64 9.13
N ALA A 150 -8.27 25.21 9.56
CA ALA A 150 -9.39 24.42 10.10
C ALA A 150 -10.03 23.50 9.04
N SER A 151 -10.22 24.00 7.81
CA SER A 151 -10.76 23.21 6.69
C SER A 151 -9.80 22.11 6.27
N LEU A 152 -8.49 22.40 6.25
CA LEU A 152 -7.45 21.43 5.96
C LEU A 152 -7.44 20.30 6.99
N VAL A 153 -7.51 20.62 8.29
CA VAL A 153 -7.55 19.62 9.36
C VAL A 153 -8.79 18.71 9.24
N VAL A 154 -9.96 19.27 8.89
CA VAL A 154 -11.18 18.47 8.67
C VAL A 154 -11.07 17.61 7.42
N MET A 155 -10.55 18.14 6.31
CA MET A 155 -10.31 17.38 5.08
C MET A 155 -9.29 16.26 5.29
N MET A 156 -8.18 16.54 5.97
CA MET A 156 -7.19 15.53 6.32
C MET A 156 -7.79 14.44 7.21
N TRP A 157 -8.61 14.79 8.19
CA TRP A 157 -9.31 13.77 8.99
C TRP A 157 -10.33 12.96 8.17
N TYR A 158 -11.05 13.59 7.24
CA TYR A 158 -12.01 12.88 6.39
C TYR A 158 -11.33 11.93 5.40
N LEU A 159 -10.24 12.39 4.77
CA LEU A 159 -9.47 11.62 3.79
C LEU A 159 -8.58 10.55 4.45
N TYR A 160 -8.01 10.85 5.63
CA TYR A 160 -6.95 10.03 6.24
C TYR A 160 -7.31 9.44 7.61
N GLY A 161 -8.38 9.91 8.27
CA GLY A 161 -8.79 9.45 9.60
C GLY A 161 -9.27 7.98 9.67
N ARG A 162 -9.26 7.26 8.54
CA ARG A 162 -9.47 5.80 8.47
C ARG A 162 -8.25 4.98 8.04
N SER A 163 -7.19 5.60 7.52
CA SER A 163 -5.96 4.90 7.13
C SER A 163 -4.74 5.77 7.43
N SER A 164 -3.92 5.34 8.39
CA SER A 164 -2.80 6.08 8.98
C SER A 164 -1.55 6.20 8.11
N ASP A 165 -1.67 6.15 6.77
CA ASP A 165 -0.52 6.04 5.87
C ASP A 165 -0.27 7.37 5.11
N ALA A 166 -0.11 8.48 5.85
CA ALA A 166 -0.10 9.85 5.31
C ALA A 166 1.25 10.60 5.40
N GLU A 167 2.40 9.94 5.27
CA GLU A 167 3.70 10.63 5.24
C GLU A 167 3.99 11.44 3.96
N GLN A 168 3.09 11.51 2.97
CA GLN A 168 3.46 11.96 1.62
C GLN A 168 2.64 13.12 0.99
N LEU A 169 1.69 13.75 1.69
CA LEU A 169 0.97 14.89 1.10
C LEU A 169 1.48 16.24 1.63
N GLU A 170 2.10 17.03 0.76
CA GLU A 170 2.53 18.40 1.08
C GLU A 170 1.40 19.42 0.84
N LYS A 171 1.33 20.46 1.68
CA LYS A 171 0.32 21.55 1.59
C LYS A 171 0.26 22.19 0.19
N GLN A 172 1.37 22.15 -0.56
CA GLN A 172 1.49 22.70 -1.92
C GLN A 172 0.76 21.86 -2.99
N GLN A 173 0.38 20.62 -2.67
CA GLN A 173 -0.31 19.70 -3.59
C GLN A 173 -1.83 19.85 -3.55
N LEU A 174 -2.35 20.75 -2.71
CA LEU A 174 -3.77 21.02 -2.57
C LEU A 174 -4.13 22.33 -3.26
N LEU A 175 -5.04 22.26 -4.24
CA LEU A 175 -5.56 23.43 -4.93
C LEU A 175 -6.98 23.73 -4.45
N VAL A 176 -7.18 24.87 -3.79
CA VAL A 176 -8.52 25.35 -3.41
C VAL A 176 -9.10 26.11 -4.60
N LEU A 177 -10.07 25.50 -5.28
CA LEU A 177 -10.79 26.18 -6.36
C LEU A 177 -11.76 27.22 -5.76
N PRO A 178 -11.79 28.46 -6.26
CA PRO A 178 -12.77 29.44 -5.82
C PRO A 178 -14.18 28.92 -6.15
N GLY A 179 -15.02 28.82 -5.12
CA GLY A 179 -16.42 28.48 -5.28
C GLY A 179 -17.11 29.51 -6.17
N LYS A 180 -17.96 29.05 -7.10
CA LYS A 180 -18.73 29.92 -7.98
C LYS A 180 -19.55 30.89 -7.12
N SER A 181 -19.27 32.19 -7.27
CA SER A 181 -20.11 33.25 -6.75
C SER A 181 -21.47 33.14 -7.41
N HIS A 182 -22.45 32.59 -6.68
CA HIS A 182 -23.85 32.81 -7.04
C HIS A 182 -24.15 34.27 -6.70
N GLN A 183 -24.03 35.15 -7.70
CA GLN A 183 -24.68 36.45 -7.67
C GLN A 183 -26.19 36.20 -7.66
N GLN A 184 -26.85 36.63 -6.58
CA GLN A 184 -28.27 36.94 -6.54
C GLN A 184 -28.42 38.44 -6.63
#